data_AF-A0A942F8M8-F1
#
_entry.id   AF-A0A942F8M8-F1
#
_cell.length_a   1.000
_cell.length_b   1.000
_cell.length_c   1.000
_cell.angle_alpha   90.00
_cell.angle_beta   90.00
_cell.angle_gamma   90.00
#
_symmetry.space_group_name_H-M   'P 1'
#
loop_
_entity.id
_entity.type
_entity.pdbx_description
1 polymer ?
#
loop_
_entity_poly.entity_id
_entity_poly.type
_entity_poly.pdbx_seq_one_letter_code
_entity_poly.pdbx_strand_id
1 'polypeptide(L)'
;MKAFTTTFLALFLSSYSHPKKIDNSPVLFKVTRSKDKNQITYSVNQDVAGNLQIANPIDIYWIKYENGPKREPLTWIQEKYAYGLTFSKKEKDIAKFKFVSYSKRELTLKKINTSEFKILCQINGTIAELNKVYVKINGGTFWVPKVEYVELNGLRFSDKAPVSEKIIPD
;
A
#
# COMPACT_ATOMS: atom_id res chain seq x y z
N MET A 1 48.76 -13.97 29.33
CA MET A 1 48.38 -13.80 27.91
C MET A 1 46.92 -14.20 27.78
N LYS A 2 45.98 -13.24 27.67
CA LYS A 2 44.54 -13.51 27.61
C LYS A 2 44.15 -13.73 26.14
N ALA A 3 43.65 -14.92 25.81
CA ALA A 3 43.10 -15.22 24.49
C ALA A 3 41.76 -14.49 24.34
N PHE A 4 41.66 -13.70 23.27
CA PHE A 4 40.44 -13.06 22.81
C PHE A 4 39.94 -13.82 21.56
N THR A 5 38.73 -13.48 21.14
CA THR A 5 38.09 -13.76 19.84
C THR A 5 37.52 -15.17 19.63
N THR A 6 36.30 -15.38 19.09
CA THR A 6 35.16 -14.53 18.74
C THR A 6 34.01 -15.50 18.47
N THR A 7 32.86 -15.36 19.13
CA THR A 7 31.67 -16.13 18.78
C THR A 7 31.03 -15.54 17.52
N PHE A 8 31.00 -16.30 16.43
CA PHE A 8 30.36 -15.90 15.18
C PHE A 8 28.84 -16.16 15.30
N LEU A 9 28.05 -15.11 15.52
CA LEU A 9 26.59 -15.20 15.52
C LEU A 9 26.09 -15.22 14.08
N ALA A 10 25.82 -16.41 13.56
CA ALA A 10 25.19 -16.58 12.25
C ALA A 10 23.72 -16.14 12.31
N LEU A 11 23.44 -14.95 11.76
CA LEU A 11 22.07 -14.50 11.49
C LEU A 11 21.48 -15.33 10.35
N PHE A 12 20.60 -16.26 10.69
CA PHE A 12 19.72 -16.92 9.74
C PHE A 12 18.77 -15.88 9.13
N LEU A 13 19.06 -15.44 7.91
CA LEU A 13 18.10 -14.74 7.07
C LEU A 13 17.08 -15.77 6.59
N SER A 14 15.97 -15.91 7.32
CA SER A 14 14.81 -16.63 6.80
C SER A 14 14.27 -15.85 5.60
N SER A 15 14.58 -16.32 4.39
CA SER A 15 13.96 -15.87 3.15
C SER A 15 12.47 -16.17 3.25
N TYR A 16 11.67 -15.18 3.64
CA TYR A 16 10.21 -15.27 3.60
C TYR A 16 9.80 -15.19 2.13
N SER A 17 9.85 -16.35 1.44
CA SER A 17 9.37 -16.49 0.08
C SER A 17 7.87 -16.18 0.06
N HIS A 18 7.52 -14.96 -0.33
CA HIS A 18 6.16 -14.62 -0.68
C HIS A 18 5.71 -15.55 -1.84
N PRO A 19 4.56 -16.23 -1.73
CA PRO A 19 4.08 -17.10 -2.80
C PRO A 19 4.01 -16.31 -4.11
N LYS A 20 4.54 -16.90 -5.18
CA LYS A 20 4.59 -16.35 -6.54
C LYS A 20 3.18 -15.91 -6.94
N LYS A 21 3.04 -14.60 -7.12
CA LYS A 21 1.76 -13.96 -7.33
C LYS A 21 1.23 -14.17 -8.73
N ILE A 22 -0.07 -14.46 -8.84
CA ILE A 22 -0.83 -14.44 -10.08
C ILE A 22 -0.80 -13.00 -10.60
N ASP A 23 -0.20 -12.80 -11.78
CA ASP A 23 0.11 -11.48 -12.36
C ASP A 23 -1.12 -10.68 -12.84
N ASN A 24 -2.33 -11.10 -12.44
CA ASN A 24 -3.63 -10.52 -12.83
C ASN A 24 -4.51 -10.14 -11.63
N SER A 25 -3.92 -9.93 -10.45
CA SER A 25 -4.69 -9.53 -9.26
C SER A 25 -5.36 -8.17 -9.49
N PRO A 26 -6.67 -8.00 -9.22
CA PRO A 26 -7.35 -6.72 -9.38
C PRO A 26 -6.68 -5.60 -8.58
N VAL A 27 -6.41 -4.48 -9.25
CA VAL A 27 -5.81 -3.30 -8.61
C VAL A 27 -6.88 -2.56 -7.82
N LEU A 28 -6.58 -2.30 -6.55
CA LEU A 28 -7.44 -1.56 -5.64
C LEU A 28 -7.23 -0.05 -5.79
N PHE A 29 -5.98 0.40 -5.69
CA PHE A 29 -5.59 1.80 -5.89
C PHE A 29 -4.09 1.91 -6.14
N LYS A 30 -3.64 3.11 -6.50
CA LYS A 30 -2.22 3.40 -6.76
C LYS A 30 -1.75 4.64 -6.02
N VAL A 31 -0.50 4.63 -5.58
CA VAL A 31 0.20 5.81 -5.06
C VAL A 31 1.19 6.28 -6.11
N THR A 32 1.13 7.56 -6.44
CA THR A 32 2.04 8.24 -7.39
C THR A 32 2.67 9.45 -6.71
N ARG A 33 3.80 9.92 -7.23
CA ARG A 33 4.58 10.99 -6.61
C ARG A 33 4.96 12.05 -7.64
N SER A 34 5.21 13.27 -7.18
CA SER A 34 5.75 14.34 -8.05
C SER A 34 7.18 14.08 -8.54
N LYS A 35 7.90 13.14 -7.91
CA LYS A 35 9.33 12.89 -8.16
C LYS A 35 9.63 12.16 -9.46
N ASP A 36 8.78 11.20 -9.82
CA ASP A 36 9.00 10.30 -10.95
C ASP A 36 7.69 9.71 -11.46
N LYS A 37 7.76 8.98 -12.58
CA LYS A 37 6.62 8.27 -13.18
C LYS A 37 6.33 6.93 -12.48
N ASN A 38 7.16 6.51 -11.53
CA ASN A 38 7.01 5.23 -10.85
C ASN A 38 5.79 5.28 -9.91
N GLN A 39 5.13 4.15 -9.74
CA GLN A 39 3.94 4.04 -8.90
C GLN A 39 4.02 2.85 -7.97
N ILE A 40 3.44 2.99 -6.79
CA ILE A 40 3.18 1.88 -5.88
C ILE A 40 1.75 1.42 -6.15
N THR A 41 1.58 0.13 -6.39
CA THR A 41 0.29 -0.47 -6.70
C THR A 41 -0.13 -1.36 -5.54
N TYR A 42 -1.40 -1.23 -5.15
CA TYR A 42 -2.04 -2.05 -4.13
C TYR A 42 -3.07 -2.91 -4.84
N SER A 43 -2.93 -4.23 -4.72
CA SER A 43 -3.82 -5.20 -5.37
C SER A 43 -4.44 -6.12 -4.32
N VAL A 44 -5.67 -6.57 -4.56
CA VAL A 44 -6.33 -7.50 -3.67
C VAL A 44 -5.73 -8.89 -3.80
N ASN A 45 -5.55 -9.59 -2.68
CA ASN A 45 -5.23 -11.01 -2.66
C ASN A 45 -6.47 -11.81 -2.30
N GLN A 46 -6.87 -12.69 -3.22
CA GLN A 46 -8.01 -13.56 -3.03
C GLN A 46 -7.55 -15.01 -2.91
N ASP A 47 -8.25 -15.80 -2.10
CA ASP A 47 -8.15 -17.25 -2.11
C ASP A 47 -8.84 -17.86 -3.34
N VAL A 48 -8.70 -19.17 -3.52
CA VAL A 48 -9.32 -19.92 -4.63
C VAL A 48 -10.85 -19.83 -4.65
N ALA A 49 -11.47 -19.44 -3.55
CA ALA A 49 -12.91 -19.26 -3.41
C ALA A 49 -13.34 -17.78 -3.60
N GLY A 50 -12.43 -16.90 -4.00
CA GLY A 50 -12.69 -15.47 -4.23
C GLY A 50 -12.84 -14.64 -2.96
N ASN A 51 -12.45 -15.17 -1.81
CA ASN A 51 -12.48 -14.46 -0.53
C ASN A 51 -11.15 -13.81 -0.23
N LEU A 52 -11.14 -12.86 0.70
CA LEU A 52 -9.92 -12.18 1.05
C LEU A 52 -8.91 -13.13 1.70
N GLN A 53 -7.67 -13.13 1.22
CA GLN A 53 -6.59 -13.89 1.85
C GLN A 53 -6.14 -13.22 3.16
N ILE A 54 -6.71 -13.65 4.29
CA ILE A 54 -6.56 -12.99 5.61
C ILE A 54 -5.08 -12.83 6.05
N ALA A 55 -4.22 -13.78 5.68
CA ALA A 55 -2.79 -13.70 6.01
C ALA A 55 -2.12 -12.48 5.36
N ASN A 56 -2.45 -12.20 4.10
CA ASN A 56 -1.93 -11.07 3.34
C ASN A 56 -3.03 -10.52 2.42
N PRO A 57 -3.92 -9.64 2.91
CA PRO A 57 -5.10 -9.19 2.15
C PRO A 57 -4.79 -8.31 0.94
N ILE A 58 -3.69 -7.57 1.01
CA ILE A 58 -3.31 -6.57 0.00
C ILE A 58 -1.84 -6.75 -0.29
N ASP A 59 -1.51 -6.93 -1.56
CA ASP A 59 -0.15 -6.98 -2.03
C ASP A 59 0.27 -5.64 -2.63
N ILE A 60 1.50 -5.27 -2.29
CA ILE A 60 2.05 -3.95 -2.49
C ILE A 60 3.34 -4.08 -3.27
N TYR A 61 3.41 -3.42 -4.43
CA TYR A 61 4.58 -3.50 -5.31
C TYR A 61 4.77 -2.22 -6.11
N TRP A 62 6.00 -1.98 -6.53
CA TRP A 62 6.34 -0.97 -7.51
C TRP A 62 5.94 -1.43 -8.91
N ILE A 63 5.45 -0.50 -9.72
CA ILE A 63 5.64 -0.51 -11.17
C ILE A 63 6.59 0.62 -11.51
N LYS A 64 7.80 0.27 -11.94
CA LYS A 64 8.82 1.20 -12.43
C LYS A 64 8.72 1.36 -13.94
N TYR A 65 9.05 2.54 -14.46
CA TYR A 65 8.90 2.87 -15.88
C TYR A 65 10.20 3.30 -16.57
N GLU A 66 11.35 3.13 -15.92
CA GLU A 66 12.66 3.55 -16.44
C GLU A 66 13.03 2.85 -17.76
N ASN A 67 12.75 1.55 -17.87
CA ASN A 67 13.01 0.72 -19.06
C ASN A 67 11.76 -0.07 -19.48
N GLY A 68 10.62 0.61 -19.49
CA GLY A 68 9.30 -0.03 -19.61
C GLY A 68 8.73 -0.47 -18.26
N PRO A 69 7.45 -0.91 -18.22
CA PRO A 69 6.77 -1.26 -16.98
C PRO A 69 7.39 -2.52 -16.35
N LYS A 70 8.00 -2.37 -15.18
CA LYS A 70 8.59 -3.47 -14.41
C LYS A 70 7.99 -3.55 -13.01
N ARG A 71 7.45 -4.72 -12.65
CA ARG A 71 6.98 -5.02 -11.30
C ARG A 71 8.16 -5.34 -10.38
N GLU A 72 8.26 -4.65 -9.25
CA GLU A 72 9.27 -4.93 -8.21
C GLU A 72 8.63 -4.93 -6.82
N PRO A 73 9.03 -5.83 -5.90
CA PRO A 73 8.51 -5.83 -4.54
C PRO A 73 8.98 -4.58 -3.78
N LEU A 74 8.30 -4.25 -2.69
CA LEU A 74 8.85 -3.33 -1.71
C LEU A 74 10.06 -3.96 -1.01
N THR A 75 11.05 -3.13 -0.68
CA THR A 75 12.06 -3.54 0.31
C THR A 75 11.44 -3.55 1.71
N TRP A 76 12.01 -4.33 2.63
CA TRP A 76 11.55 -4.39 4.03
C TRP A 76 11.47 -3.00 4.69
N ILE A 77 12.42 -2.11 4.41
CA ILE A 77 12.44 -0.75 4.95
C ILE A 77 11.26 0.08 4.39
N GLN A 78 11.02 -0.02 3.08
CA GLN A 78 9.89 0.67 2.44
C GLN A 78 8.54 0.17 2.95
N GLU A 79 8.41 -1.14 3.14
CA GLU A 79 7.22 -1.75 3.72
C GLU A 79 7.02 -1.30 5.17
N LYS A 80 8.06 -1.34 5.99
CA LYS A 80 7.93 -1.04 7.42
C LYS A 80 7.69 0.44 7.73
N TYR A 81 8.24 1.36 6.94
CA TYR A 81 8.26 2.79 7.29
C TYR A 81 7.55 3.73 6.31
N ALA A 82 7.26 3.29 5.08
CA ALA A 82 6.69 4.18 4.06
C ALA A 82 5.34 3.67 3.52
N TYR A 83 5.38 2.61 2.71
CA TYR A 83 4.28 2.19 1.85
C TYR A 83 3.49 1.00 2.39
N GLY A 84 3.94 0.36 3.48
CA GLY A 84 3.20 -0.75 4.09
C GLY A 84 1.93 -0.30 4.80
N LEU A 85 1.19 -1.32 5.26
CA LEU A 85 -0.12 -1.15 5.87
C LEU A 85 -0.13 -1.80 7.27
N THR A 86 -0.81 -1.16 8.21
CA THR A 86 -1.15 -1.75 9.52
C THR A 86 -2.64 -2.07 9.54
N PHE A 87 -2.97 -3.35 9.70
CA PHE A 87 -4.35 -3.82 9.72
C PHE A 87 -4.91 -3.82 11.15
N SER A 88 -6.06 -3.18 11.36
CA SER A 88 -6.82 -3.22 12.61
C SER A 88 -7.86 -4.34 12.62
N LYS A 89 -8.31 -4.78 11.43
CA LYS A 89 -9.30 -5.84 11.26
C LYS A 89 -9.05 -6.59 9.95
N LYS A 90 -9.17 -7.93 9.96
CA LYS A 90 -9.09 -8.78 8.78
C LYS A 90 -10.11 -9.92 8.88
N GLU A 91 -11.11 -9.91 8.00
CA GLU A 91 -12.15 -10.94 7.86
C GLU A 91 -12.32 -11.29 6.37
N LYS A 92 -13.16 -12.28 6.08
CA LYS A 92 -13.39 -12.83 4.74
C LYS A 92 -13.75 -11.79 3.68
N ASP A 93 -14.58 -10.81 4.05
CA ASP A 93 -15.19 -9.85 3.13
C ASP A 93 -14.81 -8.39 3.44
N ILE A 94 -14.05 -8.18 4.52
CA ILE A 94 -13.68 -6.85 4.99
C ILE A 94 -12.30 -6.85 5.66
N ALA A 95 -11.51 -5.83 5.37
CA ALA A 95 -10.32 -5.51 6.16
C ALA A 95 -10.23 -4.00 6.39
N LYS A 96 -9.79 -3.61 7.59
CA LYS A 96 -9.55 -2.22 7.94
C LYS A 96 -8.07 -2.03 8.18
N PHE A 97 -7.51 -0.95 7.63
CA PHE A 97 -6.09 -0.68 7.72
C PHE A 97 -5.77 0.81 7.64
N LYS A 98 -4.52 1.13 7.97
CA LYS A 98 -3.93 2.46 7.86
C LYS A 98 -2.57 2.31 7.16
N PHE A 99 -2.07 3.39 6.56
CA PHE A 99 -0.68 3.41 6.12
C PHE A 99 0.25 3.47 7.34
N VAL A 100 1.38 2.77 7.29
CA VAL A 100 2.42 2.87 8.33
C VAL A 100 2.93 4.31 8.47
N SER A 101 2.93 5.07 7.37
CA SER A 101 3.36 6.47 7.31
C SER A 101 2.26 7.48 7.66
N TYR A 102 1.00 7.06 7.79
CA TYR A 102 -0.11 7.97 8.05
C TYR A 102 -1.26 7.30 8.83
N SER A 103 -1.19 7.38 10.16
CA SER A 103 -2.13 6.72 11.08
C SER A 103 -3.46 7.46 11.28
N LYS A 104 -3.59 8.69 10.77
CA LYS A 104 -4.78 9.55 10.92
C LYS A 104 -5.94 9.14 10.01
N ARG A 105 -5.72 8.30 8.99
CA ARG A 105 -6.75 7.87 8.03
C ARG A 105 -6.88 6.35 8.01
N GLU A 106 -8.01 5.84 8.48
CA GLU A 106 -8.41 4.44 8.28
C GLU A 106 -9.05 4.27 6.89
N LEU A 107 -8.68 3.19 6.21
CA LEU A 107 -9.23 2.74 4.94
C LEU A 107 -9.87 1.37 5.15
N THR A 108 -10.94 1.11 4.40
CA THR A 108 -11.67 -0.17 4.46
C THR A 108 -11.63 -0.86 3.12
N LEU A 109 -10.96 -2.00 3.04
CA LEU A 109 -11.12 -2.96 1.95
C LEU A 109 -12.44 -3.70 2.15
N LYS A 110 -13.34 -3.62 1.18
CA LYS A 110 -14.68 -4.22 1.26
C LYS A 110 -14.99 -5.01 0.00
N LYS A 111 -15.51 -6.22 0.17
CA LYS A 111 -16.10 -7.03 -0.91
C LYS A 111 -17.41 -6.40 -1.36
N ILE A 112 -17.53 -6.13 -2.66
CA ILE A 112 -18.73 -5.52 -3.27
C ILE A 112 -19.63 -6.59 -3.86
N ASN A 113 -19.03 -7.59 -4.50
CA ASN A 113 -19.67 -8.77 -5.04
C ASN A 113 -18.69 -9.94 -4.99
N THR A 114 -19.05 -11.09 -5.57
CA THR A 114 -18.30 -12.34 -5.46
C THR A 114 -16.81 -12.21 -5.80
N SER A 115 -16.45 -11.36 -6.77
CA SER A 115 -15.07 -11.21 -7.24
C SER A 115 -14.47 -9.81 -7.04
N GLU A 116 -15.28 -8.79 -6.76
CA GLU A 116 -14.83 -7.40 -6.71
C GLU A 116 -14.62 -6.92 -5.28
N PHE A 117 -13.44 -6.36 -5.03
CA PHE A 117 -13.11 -5.65 -3.80
C PHE A 117 -12.75 -4.20 -4.11
N LYS A 118 -13.10 -3.29 -3.20
CA LYS A 118 -12.80 -1.86 -3.31
C LYS A 118 -12.27 -1.31 -1.99
N ILE A 119 -11.52 -0.21 -2.08
CA ILE A 119 -11.13 0.58 -0.90
C ILE A 119 -12.13 1.71 -0.70
N LEU A 120 -12.77 1.74 0.46
CA LEU A 120 -13.66 2.80 0.90
C LEU A 120 -12.98 3.64 1.97
N CYS A 121 -13.07 4.97 1.84
CA CYS A 121 -12.64 5.92 2.86
C CYS A 121 -13.43 7.23 2.76
N GLN A 122 -13.29 8.07 3.77
CA GLN A 122 -13.80 9.45 3.71
C GLN A 122 -12.88 10.28 2.83
N ILE A 123 -13.44 10.91 1.80
CA ILE A 123 -12.76 11.90 0.95
C ILE A 123 -13.67 13.13 0.91
N ASN A 124 -13.20 14.26 1.44
CA ASN A 124 -13.95 15.52 1.47
C ASN A 124 -15.37 15.39 2.06
N GLY A 125 -15.49 14.67 3.18
CA GLY A 125 -16.75 14.50 3.92
C GLY A 125 -17.75 13.49 3.33
N THR A 126 -17.39 12.76 2.27
CA THR A 126 -18.22 11.69 1.71
C THR A 126 -17.49 10.35 1.68
N ILE A 127 -18.25 9.25 1.75
CA ILE A 127 -17.71 7.92 1.53
C ILE A 127 -17.43 7.74 0.03
N ALA A 128 -16.18 7.45 -0.30
CA ALA A 128 -15.72 7.28 -1.66
C ALA A 128 -14.90 6.00 -1.84
N GLU A 129 -15.00 5.44 -3.03
CA GLU A 129 -14.07 4.46 -3.57
C GLU A 129 -12.75 5.16 -3.89
N LEU A 130 -11.64 4.75 -3.25
CA LEU A 130 -10.32 5.32 -3.50
C LEU A 130 -9.70 4.68 -4.74
N ASN A 131 -9.23 5.51 -5.68
CA ASN A 131 -8.60 5.06 -6.92
C ASN A 131 -7.10 5.41 -6.95
N LYS A 132 -6.77 6.62 -6.51
CA LYS A 132 -5.40 7.15 -6.59
C LYS A 132 -5.07 8.04 -5.41
N VAL A 133 -3.85 7.86 -4.91
CA VAL A 133 -3.20 8.77 -3.98
C VAL A 133 -2.06 9.45 -4.73
N TYR A 134 -2.02 10.78 -4.71
CA TYR A 134 -0.91 11.55 -5.25
C TYR A 134 -0.15 12.22 -4.12
N VAL A 135 1.18 12.11 -4.13
CA VAL A 135 2.04 12.71 -3.12
C VAL A 135 2.90 13.78 -3.78
N LYS A 136 2.66 15.04 -3.40
CA LYS A 136 3.52 16.16 -3.79
C LYS A 136 4.67 16.25 -2.80
N ILE A 137 5.89 16.06 -3.31
CA ILE A 137 7.14 16.19 -2.55
C ILE A 137 7.84 17.48 -2.99
N ASN A 138 8.32 18.26 -2.03
CA ASN A 138 9.06 19.49 -2.24
C ASN A 138 10.30 19.53 -1.33
N GLY A 139 11.37 18.87 -1.80
CA GLY A 139 12.63 18.74 -1.08
C GLY A 139 12.65 17.59 -0.06
N GLY A 140 13.54 17.72 0.93
CA GLY A 140 13.86 16.66 1.88
C GLY A 140 14.96 15.73 1.38
N THR A 141 15.27 14.71 2.18
CA THR A 141 16.24 13.67 1.80
C THR A 141 15.55 12.49 1.13
N PHE A 142 16.33 11.57 0.56
CA PHE A 142 15.78 10.34 -0.01
C PHE A 142 14.98 9.53 1.01
N TRP A 143 15.43 9.52 2.28
CA TRP A 143 14.79 8.77 3.37
C TRP A 143 13.70 9.55 4.09
N VAL A 144 13.76 10.88 4.07
CA VAL A 144 12.80 11.77 4.75
C VAL A 144 12.35 12.84 3.75
N PRO A 145 11.44 12.50 2.82
CA PRO A 145 10.92 13.47 1.87
C PRO A 145 10.07 14.51 2.59
N LYS A 146 10.21 15.78 2.21
CA LYS A 146 9.28 16.81 2.67
C LYS A 146 8.04 16.77 1.80
N VAL A 147 6.95 16.23 2.35
CA VAL A 147 5.66 16.15 1.66
C VAL A 147 4.93 17.48 1.81
N GLU A 148 4.62 18.11 0.68
CA GLU A 148 3.88 19.38 0.64
C GLU A 148 2.38 19.12 0.82
N TYR A 149 1.85 18.12 0.10
CA TYR A 149 0.49 17.63 0.29
C TYR A 149 0.34 16.19 -0.25
N VAL A 150 -0.70 15.52 0.24
CA VAL A 150 -1.22 14.26 -0.29
C VAL A 150 -2.62 14.52 -0.83
N GLU A 151 -2.92 14.07 -2.04
CA GLU A 151 -4.23 14.20 -2.66
C GLU A 151 -4.86 12.82 -2.87
N LEU A 152 -5.96 12.58 -2.17
CA LEU A 152 -6.81 11.41 -2.36
C LEU A 152 -7.76 11.70 -3.52
N ASN A 153 -7.86 10.78 -4.47
CA ASN A 153 -8.77 10.86 -5.60
C ASN A 153 -9.58 9.58 -5.69
N GLY A 154 -10.88 9.73 -5.86
CA GLY A 154 -11.81 8.63 -5.86
C GLY A 154 -13.15 8.95 -6.51
N LEU A 155 -14.07 7.99 -6.41
CA LEU A 155 -15.44 8.11 -6.87
C LEU A 155 -16.37 8.00 -5.67
N ARG A 156 -17.26 8.97 -5.48
CA ARG A 156 -18.25 8.95 -4.40
C ARG A 156 -19.09 7.69 -4.52
N PHE A 157 -19.30 7.01 -3.39
CA PHE A 157 -19.87 5.66 -3.42
C PHE A 157 -21.34 5.64 -3.88
N SER A 158 -22.07 6.73 -3.64
CA SER A 158 -23.51 6.85 -3.95
C SER A 158 -23.83 6.95 -5.44
N ASP A 159 -23.08 7.73 -6.20
CA ASP A 159 -23.41 8.10 -7.58
C ASP A 159 -22.21 8.08 -8.54
N LYS A 160 -21.05 7.62 -8.06
CA LYS A 160 -19.79 7.55 -8.80
C LYS A 160 -19.26 8.89 -9.30
N ALA A 161 -19.74 10.02 -8.76
CA ALA A 161 -19.16 11.33 -9.07
C ALA A 161 -17.71 11.40 -8.58
N PRO A 162 -16.78 12.03 -9.34
CA PRO A 162 -15.40 12.19 -8.91
C PRO A 162 -15.32 13.10 -7.67
N VAL A 163 -14.44 12.73 -6.74
CA VAL A 163 -14.20 13.45 -5.49
C VAL A 163 -12.72 13.40 -5.15
N SER A 164 -12.19 14.51 -4.65
CA SER A 164 -10.81 14.59 -4.18
C SER A 164 -10.68 15.35 -2.87
N GLU A 165 -9.62 15.05 -2.13
CA GLU A 165 -9.27 15.71 -0.87
C GLU A 165 -7.76 15.92 -0.83
N LYS A 166 -7.33 17.15 -0.54
CA LYS A 166 -5.93 17.47 -0.24
C LYS A 166 -5.72 17.45 1.27
N ILE A 167 -4.66 16.77 1.69
CA ILE A 167 -4.23 16.62 3.06
C ILE A 167 -2.82 17.21 3.15
N ILE A 168 -2.61 18.14 4.07
CA ILE A 168 -1.29 18.62 4.42
C ILE A 168 -0.83 17.75 5.61
N PRO A 169 0.22 16.93 5.47
CA PRO A 169 0.73 16.15 6.58
C PRO A 169 1.38 17.08 7.61
N ASP A 170 0.99 16.91 8.88
CA ASP A 170 1.63 17.57 10.02
C ASP A 170 3.02 16.99 10.32
#